data_AF-A0A373FRL5-F1
#
_entry.id   AF-A0A373FRL5-F1
#
_cell.length_a   1.000
_cell.length_b   1.000
_cell.length_c   1.000
_cell.angle_alpha   90.00
_cell.angle_beta   90.00
_cell.angle_gamma   90.00
#
_symmetry.space_group_name_H-M   'P 1'
#
loop_
_entity.id
_entity.type
_entity.pdbx_description
1 polymer ?
#
loop_
_entity_poly.entity_id
_entity_poly.type
_entity_poly.pdbx_seq_one_letter_code
_entity_poly.pdbx_strand_id
1 'polypeptide(L)'
;MYASDGTTPPAEGFQVLTFPRKGGKKVRSEGTRMACPHCGFDSVIRTSWMMTKLMRETTYQCSNPECSHSFIALTEIVRTLSPSATPDPTINIPLSSHVRRDGMRVVLDNADTAAHTPRYTPPVTGDLFASQPAPQPHIAGTFSGGHPIPPRPPTR
;
A
#
# COMPACT_ATOMS: atom_id res chain seq x y z
N MET A 1 25.51 -8.14 43.37
CA MET A 1 24.62 -9.22 43.81
C MET A 1 24.27 -10.03 42.57
N TYR A 2 24.81 -11.26 42.49
CA TYR A 2 24.48 -12.44 41.66
C TYR A 2 23.67 -12.24 40.36
N ALA A 3 24.07 -12.78 39.21
CA ALA A 3 24.28 -14.21 39.00
C ALA A 3 25.52 -14.58 38.17
N SER A 4 26.14 -15.68 38.61
CA SER A 4 27.26 -16.43 38.05
C SER A 4 26.85 -17.28 36.83
N ASP A 5 27.87 -17.67 36.06
CA ASP A 5 27.82 -18.58 34.91
C ASP A 5 26.86 -19.77 35.12
N GLY A 6 25.83 -19.89 34.28
CA GLY A 6 25.00 -21.10 34.24
C GLY A 6 23.49 -20.96 33.99
N THR A 7 22.93 -19.78 33.75
CA THR A 7 21.48 -19.66 33.46
C THR A 7 21.22 -19.61 31.97
N THR A 8 21.02 -20.76 31.35
CA THR A 8 20.32 -20.87 30.06
C THR A 8 18.95 -20.16 30.15
N PRO A 9 18.61 -19.21 29.25
CA PRO A 9 17.22 -18.82 29.09
C PRO A 9 16.41 -20.07 28.65
N PRO A 10 15.18 -20.26 29.15
CA PRO A 10 14.41 -21.47 28.89
C PRO A 10 14.21 -21.68 27.40
N ALA A 11 14.72 -22.82 26.91
CA ALA A 11 14.61 -23.31 25.54
C ALA A 11 13.22 -23.93 25.27
N GLU A 12 12.15 -23.23 25.62
CA GLU A 12 10.79 -23.70 25.36
C GLU A 12 10.04 -22.74 24.45
N GLY A 13 9.83 -23.18 23.21
CA GLY A 13 8.56 -22.89 22.55
C GLY A 13 8.55 -21.97 21.33
N PHE A 14 9.69 -21.48 20.80
CA PHE A 14 9.64 -20.82 19.49
C PHE A 14 9.91 -21.82 18.35
N GLN A 15 8.86 -22.56 17.96
CA GLN A 15 8.87 -23.25 16.67
C GLN A 15 8.82 -22.22 15.55
N VAL A 16 9.97 -21.93 14.94
CA VAL A 16 9.98 -21.32 13.60
C VAL A 16 9.48 -22.40 12.64
N LEU A 17 8.19 -22.33 12.28
CA LEU A 17 7.63 -23.15 11.21
C LEU A 17 8.24 -22.71 9.88
N THR A 18 9.41 -23.26 9.55
CA THR A 18 9.99 -23.11 8.21
C THR A 18 9.21 -23.98 7.23
N PHE A 19 8.25 -23.38 6.53
CA PHE A 19 7.55 -24.05 5.43
C PHE A 19 8.50 -24.25 4.24
N PRO A 20 8.73 -25.50 3.78
CA PRO A 20 9.58 -25.76 2.62
C PRO A 20 8.91 -25.22 1.36
N ARG A 21 9.46 -24.15 0.77
CA ARG A 21 9.04 -23.64 -0.56
C ARG A 21 9.50 -24.60 -1.65
N LYS A 22 8.75 -25.69 -1.87
CA LYS A 22 8.93 -26.54 -3.05
C LYS A 22 8.40 -25.82 -4.29
N GLY A 23 9.32 -25.45 -5.19
CA GLY A 23 9.07 -25.25 -6.61
C GLY A 23 8.44 -23.92 -7.00
N GLY A 24 9.27 -23.01 -7.51
CA GLY A 24 8.81 -21.81 -8.20
C GLY A 24 7.90 -22.17 -9.38
N LYS A 25 6.61 -21.89 -9.21
CA LYS A 25 5.63 -21.80 -10.30
C LYS A 25 5.17 -20.33 -10.39
N LYS A 26 5.01 -19.85 -11.61
CA LYS A 26 4.78 -18.43 -11.95
C LYS A 26 3.59 -17.88 -11.17
N VAL A 27 3.84 -16.86 -10.35
CA VAL A 27 2.82 -16.16 -9.54
C VAL A 27 1.75 -15.53 -10.43
N ARG A 28 0.62 -16.22 -10.55
CA ARG A 28 -0.69 -15.57 -10.71
C ARG A 28 -1.34 -15.51 -9.33
N SER A 29 -0.96 -14.47 -8.58
CA SER A 29 -1.52 -14.04 -7.29
C SER A 29 -1.99 -15.17 -6.35
N GLU A 30 -1.03 -15.89 -5.75
CA GLU A 30 -1.28 -16.80 -4.63
C GLU A 30 -1.88 -16.05 -3.42
N GLY A 31 -1.52 -14.78 -3.23
CA GLY A 31 -1.93 -13.98 -2.08
C GLY A 31 -3.41 -13.59 -2.02
N THR A 32 -4.24 -14.03 -2.97
CA THR A 32 -5.68 -13.72 -3.02
C THR A 32 -6.55 -14.98 -3.05
N ARG A 33 -5.94 -16.17 -2.97
CA ARG A 33 -6.67 -17.44 -2.95
C ARG A 33 -6.86 -17.90 -1.51
N MET A 34 -8.12 -17.98 -1.07
CA MET A 34 -8.48 -18.60 0.19
C MET A 34 -8.75 -20.09 -0.05
N ALA A 35 -8.23 -20.98 0.79
CA ALA A 35 -8.58 -22.40 0.71
C ALA A 35 -9.98 -22.63 1.29
N CYS A 36 -10.75 -23.53 0.66
CA CYS A 36 -12.06 -23.94 1.18
C CYS A 36 -11.88 -24.69 2.52
N PRO A 37 -12.62 -24.33 3.59
CA PRO A 37 -12.49 -24.99 4.89
C PRO A 37 -13.00 -26.44 4.90
N HIS A 38 -13.79 -26.85 3.90
CA HIS A 38 -14.37 -28.20 3.84
C HIS A 38 -13.49 -29.19 3.07
N CYS A 39 -12.93 -28.80 1.94
CA CYS A 39 -12.21 -29.72 1.05
C CYS A 39 -10.76 -29.31 0.75
N GLY A 40 -10.31 -28.14 1.23
CA GLY A 40 -8.95 -27.64 0.99
C GLY A 40 -8.67 -27.18 -0.45
N PHE A 41 -9.62 -27.32 -1.38
CA PHE A 41 -9.49 -26.79 -2.74
C PHE A 41 -9.48 -25.26 -2.74
N ASP A 42 -8.89 -24.68 -3.79
CA ASP A 42 -8.90 -23.25 -4.04
C ASP A 42 -10.33 -22.72 -4.14
N SER A 43 -10.56 -21.55 -3.54
CA SER A 43 -11.77 -20.77 -3.74
C SER A 43 -11.51 -19.56 -4.65
N VAL A 44 -12.53 -19.21 -5.43
CA VAL A 44 -12.51 -18.10 -6.38
C VAL A 44 -13.33 -16.95 -5.81
N ILE A 45 -12.80 -15.73 -5.90
CA ILE A 45 -13.55 -14.52 -5.55
C ILE A 45 -14.66 -14.29 -6.58
N ARG A 46 -15.88 -14.13 -6.10
CA ARG A 46 -17.05 -13.77 -6.93
C ARG A 46 -17.33 -12.28 -6.87
N THR A 47 -17.35 -11.74 -5.66
CA THR A 47 -17.66 -10.34 -5.41
C THR A 47 -16.83 -9.86 -4.24
N SER A 48 -16.57 -8.56 -4.20
CA SER A 48 -15.81 -7.96 -3.12
C SER A 48 -16.21 -6.50 -2.96
N TRP A 49 -16.51 -6.11 -1.73
CA TRP A 49 -16.96 -4.78 -1.36
C TRP A 49 -16.01 -4.20 -0.30
N MET A 50 -15.62 -2.92 -0.44
CA MET A 50 -14.88 -2.18 0.61
C MET A 50 -15.84 -1.61 1.66
N MET A 51 -15.83 -2.16 2.87
CA MET A 51 -16.76 -1.77 3.95
C MET A 51 -16.30 -0.46 4.59
N THR A 52 -15.00 -0.36 4.89
CA THR A 52 -14.34 0.84 5.42
C THR A 52 -12.99 1.00 4.73
N LYS A 53 -12.27 2.10 4.97
CA LYS A 53 -10.90 2.28 4.45
C LYS A 53 -9.93 1.16 4.88
N LEU A 54 -10.24 0.43 5.96
CA LEU A 54 -9.40 -0.63 6.52
C LEU A 54 -9.96 -2.05 6.33
N MET A 55 -11.24 -2.19 5.98
CA MET A 55 -11.93 -3.48 5.91
C MET A 55 -12.55 -3.74 4.55
N ARG A 56 -12.35 -4.97 4.06
CA ARG A 56 -12.93 -5.46 2.81
C ARG A 56 -13.70 -6.75 3.06
N GLU A 57 -14.93 -6.80 2.60
CA GLU A 57 -15.74 -8.01 2.54
C GLU A 57 -15.56 -8.67 1.16
N THR A 58 -15.35 -9.98 1.13
CA THR A 58 -15.15 -10.73 -0.10
C THR A 58 -15.92 -12.04 -0.07
N THR A 59 -16.73 -12.27 -1.09
CA THR A 59 -17.47 -13.51 -1.29
C THR A 59 -16.63 -14.47 -2.13
N TYR A 60 -16.39 -15.65 -1.57
CA TYR A 60 -15.65 -16.74 -2.18
C TYR A 60 -16.58 -17.90 -2.54
N GLN A 61 -16.24 -18.62 -3.60
CA GLN A 61 -16.88 -19.87 -3.98
C GLN A 61 -15.83 -20.95 -4.25
N CYS A 62 -16.01 -22.13 -3.67
CA CYS A 62 -15.14 -23.27 -3.90
C CYS A 62 -15.13 -23.68 -5.37
N SER A 63 -13.94 -23.98 -5.91
CA SER A 63 -13.77 -24.46 -7.28
C SER A 63 -14.18 -25.91 -7.48
N ASN A 64 -14.21 -26.73 -6.42
CA ASN A 64 -14.67 -28.11 -6.50
C ASN A 64 -16.21 -28.13 -6.67
N PRO A 65 -16.75 -28.63 -7.79
CA PRO A 65 -18.19 -28.65 -8.05
C PRO A 65 -18.96 -29.55 -7.08
N GLU A 66 -18.33 -30.58 -6.51
CA GLU A 66 -18.98 -31.45 -5.52
C GLU A 66 -19.10 -30.75 -4.16
N CYS A 67 -18.09 -29.95 -3.79
CA CYS A 67 -18.12 -29.19 -2.55
C CYS A 67 -19.03 -27.96 -2.66
N SER A 68 -18.87 -27.18 -3.74
CA SER A 68 -19.65 -25.98 -4.09
C SER A 68 -19.84 -24.94 -2.97
N HIS A 69 -19.06 -25.02 -1.89
CA HIS A 69 -19.23 -24.17 -0.72
C HIS A 69 -18.95 -22.71 -1.05
N SER A 70 -19.86 -21.82 -0.66
CA SER A 70 -19.74 -20.37 -0.82
C SER A 70 -19.70 -19.71 0.55
N PHE A 71 -18.75 -18.82 0.76
CA PHE A 71 -18.51 -18.19 2.06
C PHE A 71 -18.07 -16.74 1.92
N ILE A 72 -18.21 -15.97 2.99
CA ILE A 72 -17.77 -14.58 3.07
C ILE A 72 -16.54 -14.51 3.97
N ALA A 73 -15.51 -13.78 3.53
CA ALA A 73 -14.34 -13.47 4.35
C ALA A 73 -14.18 -11.96 4.49
N LEU A 74 -13.90 -11.53 5.72
CA LEU A 74 -13.53 -10.16 6.05
C LEU A 74 -12.00 -10.06 6.11
N THR A 75 -11.43 -9.13 5.34
CA THR A 75 -10.00 -8.82 5.37
C THR A 75 -9.83 -7.43 5.98
N GLU A 76 -9.06 -7.34 7.06
CA GLU A 76 -8.83 -6.09 7.79
C GLU A 76 -7.33 -5.77 7.89
N ILE A 77 -6.99 -4.48 7.76
CA ILE A 77 -5.65 -3.96 8.04
C ILE A 77 -5.52 -3.71 9.55
N VAL A 78 -4.92 -4.67 10.26
CA VAL A 78 -4.89 -4.66 11.73
C VAL A 78 -3.72 -3.90 12.34
N ARG A 79 -2.56 -3.84 11.65
CA ARG A 79 -1.35 -3.19 12.18
C ARG A 79 -0.41 -2.75 11.08
N THR A 80 0.31 -1.66 11.35
CA THR A 80 1.32 -1.11 10.46
C THR A 80 2.68 -1.72 10.78
N LEU A 81 3.27 -2.43 9.81
CA LEU A 81 4.63 -2.99 9.93
C LEU A 81 5.71 -1.96 9.56
N SER A 82 5.39 -1.03 8.66
CA SER A 82 6.22 0.10 8.28
C SER A 82 5.30 1.31 8.06
N PRO A 83 5.55 2.47 8.67
CA PRO A 83 4.72 3.65 8.45
C PRO A 83 4.75 4.09 6.98
N SER A 84 3.65 4.67 6.52
CA SER A 84 3.55 5.26 5.18
C SER A 84 4.35 6.56 5.11
N ALA A 85 4.96 6.84 3.96
CA ALA A 85 5.60 8.14 3.68
C ALA A 85 4.59 9.28 3.49
N THR A 86 3.32 8.95 3.23
CA THR A 86 2.22 9.91 3.06
C THR A 86 1.01 9.42 3.85
N PRO A 87 1.00 9.61 5.19
CA PRO A 87 -0.10 9.14 6.03
C PRO A 87 -1.37 9.97 5.79
N ASP A 88 -2.53 9.29 5.74
CA ASP A 88 -3.83 9.94 5.81
C ASP A 88 -4.17 10.20 7.28
N PRO A 89 -4.34 11.46 7.71
CA PRO A 89 -4.60 11.79 9.11
C PRO A 89 -5.95 11.26 9.63
N THR A 90 -6.86 10.86 8.73
CA THR A 90 -8.15 10.25 9.11
C THR A 90 -8.04 8.77 9.46
N ILE A 91 -6.89 8.14 9.20
CA ILE A 91 -6.65 6.71 9.39
C ILE A 91 -5.66 6.50 10.54
N ASN A 92 -6.13 5.89 11.63
CA ASN A 92 -5.26 5.52 12.75
C ASN A 92 -5.13 3.99 12.82
N ILE A 93 -3.95 3.47 12.43
CA ILE A 93 -3.63 2.03 12.51
C ILE A 93 -2.46 1.88 13.50
N PRO A 94 -2.54 0.98 14.49
CA PRO A 94 -1.47 0.80 15.45
C PRO A 94 -0.20 0.25 14.80
N LEU A 95 0.96 0.73 15.25
CA LEU A 95 2.25 0.18 14.84
C LEU A 95 2.49 -1.18 15.50
N SER A 96 3.08 -2.12 14.77
CA SER A 96 3.51 -3.40 15.33
C SER A 96 4.64 -3.22 16.36
N SER A 97 4.72 -4.13 17.33
CA SER A 97 5.71 -4.08 18.42
C SER A 97 7.16 -4.20 17.95
N HIS A 98 7.40 -4.78 16.77
CA HIS A 98 8.73 -4.88 16.18
C HIS A 98 9.28 -3.52 15.69
N VAL A 99 8.41 -2.53 15.46
CA VAL A 99 8.84 -1.21 14.99
C VAL A 99 9.55 -0.47 16.12
N ARG A 100 10.88 -0.31 15.99
CA ARG A 100 11.71 0.48 16.90
C ARG A 100 11.44 1.97 16.67
N ARG A 101 10.42 2.51 17.35
CA ARG A 101 9.98 3.91 17.17
C ARG A 101 11.11 4.91 17.40
N ASP A 102 11.92 4.71 18.44
CA ASP A 102 13.02 5.62 18.77
C ASP A 102 14.10 5.61 17.70
N GLY A 103 14.50 4.42 17.24
CA GLY A 103 15.48 4.29 16.15
C GLY A 103 14.97 4.92 14.85
N MET A 104 13.70 4.70 14.52
CA MET A 104 13.08 5.30 13.34
C MET A 104 13.01 6.83 13.44
N ARG A 105 12.68 7.36 14.62
CA ARG A 105 12.69 8.80 14.88
C ARG A 105 14.09 9.40 14.68
N VAL A 106 15.12 8.78 15.27
CA VAL A 106 16.51 9.23 15.10
C VAL A 106 16.91 9.24 13.63
N VAL A 107 16.54 8.22 12.85
CA VAL A 107 16.83 8.19 11.41
C VAL A 107 16.16 9.36 10.69
N LEU A 108 14.88 9.63 10.98
CA LEU A 108 14.14 10.73 10.36
C LEU A 108 14.71 12.11 10.75
N ASP A 109 15.13 12.27 12.02
CA ASP A 109 15.67 13.54 12.53
C ASP A 109 17.08 13.86 11.95
N ASN A 110 17.85 12.85 11.55
CA ASN A 110 19.22 13.02 11.05
C ASN A 110 19.37 12.82 9.53
N ALA A 111 18.30 12.48 8.81
CA ALA A 111 18.37 12.22 7.38
C ALA A 111 18.47 13.53 6.57
N ASP A 112 19.38 13.54 5.59
CA ASP A 112 19.47 14.64 4.64
C ASP A 112 18.23 14.67 3.72
N THR A 113 17.73 15.88 3.45
CA THR A 113 16.62 16.06 2.51
C THR A 113 17.16 16.11 1.07
N ALA A 114 16.62 15.26 0.20
CA ALA A 114 16.87 15.29 -1.23
C ALA A 114 15.61 15.74 -2.01
N ALA A 115 15.81 16.39 -3.15
CA ALA A 115 14.70 16.85 -3.98
C ALA A 115 13.88 15.66 -4.54
N HIS A 116 12.56 15.69 -4.35
CA HIS A 116 11.61 14.71 -4.89
C HIS A 116 10.32 15.39 -5.35
N THR A 117 9.78 14.98 -6.50
CA THR A 117 8.48 15.45 -7.00
C THR A 117 7.48 14.28 -7.00
N PRO A 118 6.41 14.32 -6.17
CA PRO A 118 5.43 13.25 -6.11
C PRO A 118 4.65 13.18 -7.43
N ARG A 119 4.46 11.97 -7.96
CA ARG A 119 3.68 11.71 -9.20
C ARG A 119 2.30 11.10 -8.95
N TYR A 120 2.15 10.38 -7.84
CA TYR A 120 0.98 9.53 -7.58
C TYR A 120 0.25 9.87 -6.29
N THR A 121 0.79 10.79 -5.49
CA THR A 121 0.19 11.20 -4.24
C THR A 121 -0.32 12.62 -4.36
N PRO A 122 -1.63 12.86 -4.15
CA PRO A 122 -2.13 14.22 -4.08
C PRO A 122 -1.48 14.93 -2.87
N PRO A 123 -1.20 16.24 -2.97
CA PRO A 123 -0.73 17.00 -1.82
C PRO A 123 -1.82 16.96 -0.75
N VAL A 124 -1.56 16.24 0.34
CA VAL A 124 -2.47 16.20 1.48
C VAL A 124 -2.32 17.53 2.18
N THR A 125 -3.37 18.34 2.07
CA THR A 125 -3.50 19.71 2.57
C THR A 125 -2.74 19.98 3.87
N GLY A 126 -1.59 20.61 3.70
CA GLY A 126 -0.71 21.18 4.73
C GLY A 126 0.23 22.21 4.09
N ASP A 127 0.61 21.95 2.84
CA ASP A 127 1.50 22.81 2.05
C ASP A 127 0.78 23.80 1.11
N LEU A 128 -0.52 24.06 1.32
CA LEU A 128 -1.27 25.06 0.52
C LEU A 128 -0.67 26.47 0.61
N PHE A 129 0.19 26.73 1.60
CA PHE A 129 0.91 27.99 1.76
C PHE A 129 2.42 27.89 1.43
N ALA A 130 2.94 26.73 1.04
CA ALA A 130 4.39 26.52 0.89
C ALA A 130 4.92 26.65 -0.55
N SER A 131 4.07 26.78 -1.58
CA SER A 131 4.56 27.13 -2.91
C SER A 131 3.48 27.75 -3.81
N GLN A 132 3.26 29.06 -3.71
CA GLN A 132 3.10 29.78 -4.97
C GLN A 132 4.46 29.71 -5.69
N PRO A 133 4.56 29.11 -6.88
CA PRO A 133 5.78 29.26 -7.65
C PRO A 133 6.02 30.76 -7.88
N ALA A 134 7.28 31.18 -7.74
CA ALA A 134 7.70 32.56 -7.96
C ALA A 134 7.05 33.13 -9.24
N PRO A 135 6.60 34.39 -9.25
CA PRO A 135 6.05 35.00 -10.47
C PRO A 135 7.08 34.82 -11.57
N GLN A 136 6.71 34.09 -12.63
CA GLN A 136 7.56 33.96 -13.80
C GLN A 136 7.89 35.38 -14.28
N PRO A 137 9.15 35.69 -14.64
CA PRO A 137 9.43 36.93 -15.32
C PRO A 137 8.61 36.91 -16.60
N HIS A 138 7.57 37.73 -16.62
CA HIS A 138 6.80 38.00 -17.83
C HIS A 138 7.80 38.53 -18.83
N ILE A 139 8.06 37.74 -19.87
CA ILE A 139 8.88 38.18 -20.99
C ILE A 139 8.11 39.35 -21.61
N ALA A 140 8.64 40.55 -21.42
CA ALA A 140 8.14 41.76 -22.05
C ALA A 140 8.05 41.53 -23.57
N GLY A 141 6.94 41.97 -24.15
CA GLY A 141 6.44 41.48 -25.42
C GLY A 141 7.37 41.64 -26.62
N THR A 142 7.14 40.77 -27.60
CA THR A 142 7.32 41.08 -29.02
C THR A 142 6.10 40.55 -29.76
N PHE A 143 5.13 41.44 -29.94
CA PHE A 143 4.02 41.25 -30.86
C PHE A 143 4.60 41.36 -32.28
N SER A 144 4.68 40.26 -33.01
CA SER A 144 4.98 40.32 -34.44
C SER A 144 4.22 39.25 -35.22
N GLY A 145 3.44 39.69 -36.20
CA GLY A 145 3.04 38.91 -37.36
C GLY A 145 1.71 38.15 -37.23
N GLY A 146 0.64 38.77 -37.73
CA GLY A 146 -0.63 38.09 -37.99
C GLY A 146 -0.47 36.95 -39.01
N HIS A 147 -1.18 35.85 -38.78
CA HIS A 147 -1.28 34.73 -39.71
C HIS A 147 -2.59 34.86 -40.52
N PRO A 148 -2.55 34.80 -41.86
CA PRO A 148 -3.75 34.95 -42.68
C PRO A 148 -4.67 33.72 -42.56
N ILE A 149 -5.97 33.99 -42.53
CA ILE A 149 -7.06 33.01 -42.51
C ILE A 149 -7.14 32.33 -43.89
N PRO A 150 -7.13 30.99 -44.00
CA PRO A 150 -7.34 30.32 -45.29
C PRO A 150 -8.81 30.42 -45.74
N PRO A 151 -9.09 30.51 -47.07
CA PRO A 151 -10.45 30.62 -47.57
C PRO A 151 -11.26 29.33 -47.39
N ARG A 152 -12.55 29.51 -47.09
CA ARG A 152 -13.54 28.45 -46.89
C ARG A 152 -13.83 27.71 -48.20
N PRO A 153 -13.88 26.36 -48.22
CA PRO A 153 -14.24 25.61 -49.42
C PRO A 153 -15.73 25.80 -49.78
N PRO A 154 -16.10 25.74 -51.07
CA PRO A 154 -17.47 25.89 -51.52
C PRO A 154 -18.32 24.70 -51.07
N THR A 155 -19.50 25.01 -50.54
CA THR A 155 -20.57 24.05 -50.23
C THR A 155 -21.10 23.45 -51.53
N ARG A 156 -21.13 22.12 -51.62
CA ARG A 156 -21.93 21.36 -52.57
C ARG A 156 -22.80 20.38 -51.81
#